data_AF-A0A8H6AK59-F1
#
_entry.id   AF-A0A8H6AK59-F1
#
_cell.length_a   1.000
_cell.length_b   1.000
_cell.length_c   1.000
_cell.angle_alpha   90.00
_cell.angle_beta   90.00
_cell.angle_gamma   90.00
#
_symmetry.space_group_name_H-M   'P 1'
#
loop_
_entity.id
_entity.type
_entity.pdbx_description
1 polymer ?
#
loop_
_entity_poly.entity_id
_entity_poly.type
_entity_poly.pdbx_seq_one_letter_code
_entity_poly.pdbx_strand_id
1 'polypeptide(L)'
;MLFSKPKITTLGLSLLPASLAQLSDLSVFSPGGPGTILVTLNGHSASTGCLNDQGLWTVKGACASFEGNGQGGLGSDVGYVILDSSSSIVITTGTWSTAWVGTHINQGRDAAWLQAQIGTTGAAPWGGPLWYANAQPDDTSNVALNGHSITDSVQVTLTFNSTFVSS
;
A
#
# COMPACT_ATOMS: atom_id res chain seq x y z
N MET A 1 54.09 -44.16 -33.09
CA MET A 1 53.23 -44.24 -31.88
C MET A 1 52.55 -42.89 -31.70
N LEU A 2 51.24 -42.92 -31.46
CA LEU A 2 50.30 -41.79 -31.51
C LEU A 2 50.61 -40.70 -30.48
N PHE A 3 50.65 -39.43 -30.92
CA PHE A 3 50.54 -38.27 -30.04
C PHE A 3 49.06 -37.87 -29.91
N SER A 4 48.51 -38.00 -28.71
CA SER A 4 47.13 -37.69 -28.36
C SER A 4 46.96 -36.19 -28.10
N LYS A 5 45.94 -35.55 -28.72
CA LYS A 5 45.62 -34.12 -28.51
C LYS A 5 44.84 -33.92 -27.21
N PRO A 6 45.02 -32.80 -26.48
CA PRO A 6 44.21 -32.50 -25.31
C PRO A 6 42.82 -32.02 -25.75
N LYS A 7 41.77 -32.63 -25.20
CA LYS A 7 40.39 -32.13 -25.27
C LYS A 7 40.25 -31.02 -24.23
N ILE A 8 39.98 -29.80 -24.69
CA ILE A 8 39.60 -28.68 -23.82
C ILE A 8 38.12 -28.88 -23.49
N THR A 9 37.83 -29.22 -22.24
CA THR A 9 36.48 -29.30 -21.69
C THR A 9 35.97 -27.89 -21.46
N THR A 10 35.03 -27.44 -22.30
CA THR A 10 34.31 -26.18 -22.12
C THR A 10 33.45 -26.26 -20.86
N LEU A 11 33.79 -25.51 -19.81
CA LEU A 11 32.88 -25.29 -18.68
C LEU A 11 31.72 -24.42 -19.17
N GLY A 12 30.52 -24.98 -19.14
CA GLY A 12 29.29 -24.23 -19.38
C GLY A 12 29.07 -23.20 -18.27
N LEU A 13 29.03 -21.93 -18.63
CA LEU A 13 28.39 -20.90 -17.82
C LEU A 13 26.87 -21.06 -17.96
N SER A 14 26.23 -21.76 -17.02
CA SER A 14 24.79 -21.61 -16.80
C SER A 14 24.58 -20.39 -15.90
N LEU A 15 24.41 -19.21 -16.51
CA LEU A 15 23.89 -18.05 -15.80
C LEU A 15 22.36 -18.23 -15.71
N LEU A 16 21.87 -18.50 -14.50
CA LEU A 16 20.44 -18.57 -14.18
C LEU A 16 19.72 -17.26 -14.59
N PRO A 17 18.71 -17.29 -15.47
CA PRO A 17 17.74 -16.21 -15.54
C PRO A 17 16.66 -16.45 -14.48
N ALA A 18 17.02 -16.41 -13.19
CA ALA A 18 16.09 -16.53 -12.08
C ALA A 18 15.85 -15.15 -11.45
N SER A 19 15.17 -14.25 -12.16
CA SER A 19 14.62 -13.04 -11.51
C SER A 19 13.49 -12.32 -12.26
N LEU A 20 13.08 -12.73 -13.46
CA LEU A 20 11.95 -12.11 -14.17
C LEU A 20 10.59 -12.74 -13.86
N ALA A 21 10.54 -13.98 -13.35
CA ALA A 21 9.29 -14.67 -13.05
C ALA A 21 8.58 -14.19 -11.77
N GLN A 22 9.27 -13.49 -10.85
CA GLN A 22 8.65 -12.95 -9.64
C GLN A 22 7.89 -11.63 -9.86
N LEU A 23 8.06 -10.98 -11.02
CA LEU A 23 7.31 -9.76 -11.35
C LEU A 23 5.94 -10.06 -11.97
N SER A 24 5.71 -11.28 -12.44
CA SER A 24 4.43 -11.72 -13.04
C SER A 24 3.25 -11.75 -12.06
N ASP A 25 3.53 -11.74 -10.75
CA ASP A 25 2.51 -11.87 -9.70
C ASP A 25 2.11 -10.53 -9.05
N LEU A 26 2.68 -9.41 -9.52
CA LEU A 26 2.31 -8.07 -9.07
C LEU A 26 1.12 -7.57 -9.88
N SER A 27 0.00 -7.34 -9.22
CA SER A 27 -1.20 -6.81 -9.86
C SER A 27 -1.76 -5.62 -9.07
N VAL A 28 -2.28 -4.62 -9.77
CA VAL A 28 -2.93 -3.44 -9.15
C VAL A 28 -4.44 -3.58 -9.26
N PHE A 29 -5.11 -3.73 -8.12
CA PHE A 29 -6.56 -3.86 -8.03
C PHE A 29 -7.10 -3.16 -6.79
N SER A 30 -8.41 -2.97 -6.74
CA SER A 30 -9.09 -2.39 -5.57
C SER A 30 -9.09 -3.35 -4.38
N PRO A 31 -8.88 -2.85 -3.14
CA PRO A 31 -9.02 -3.66 -1.93
C PRO A 31 -10.41 -4.29 -1.83
N GLY A 32 -10.48 -5.50 -1.27
CA GLY A 32 -11.71 -6.28 -1.15
C GLY A 32 -11.80 -7.07 0.15
N GLY A 33 -12.97 -7.03 0.79
CA GLY A 33 -13.25 -7.69 2.06
C GLY A 33 -12.79 -6.87 3.27
N PRO A 34 -12.87 -7.46 4.48
CA PRO A 34 -12.47 -6.81 5.72
C PRO A 34 -10.94 -6.74 5.85
N GLY A 35 -10.47 -5.72 6.54
CA GLY A 35 -9.05 -5.53 6.82
C GLY A 35 -8.75 -4.30 7.68
N THR A 36 -7.46 -4.00 7.81
CA THR A 36 -6.95 -2.81 8.52
C THR A 36 -6.00 -2.07 7.60
N ILE A 37 -5.98 -0.74 7.66
CA ILE A 37 -4.99 0.05 6.90
C ILE A 37 -3.79 0.30 7.81
N LEU A 38 -2.70 -0.41 7.52
CA LEU A 38 -1.42 -0.26 8.20
C LEU A 38 -0.63 0.90 7.59
N VAL A 39 0.06 1.64 8.45
CA VAL A 39 0.97 2.72 8.10
C VAL A 39 2.39 2.25 8.36
N THR A 40 3.28 2.44 7.39
CA THR A 40 4.70 2.11 7.52
C THR A 40 5.52 3.35 7.21
N LEU A 41 6.31 3.81 8.19
CA LEU A 41 7.28 4.87 7.97
C LEU A 41 8.26 4.47 6.86
N ASN A 42 8.52 5.36 5.91
CA ASN A 42 9.35 5.04 4.77
C ASN A 42 10.76 4.59 5.22
N GLY A 43 11.22 3.46 4.68
CA GLY A 43 12.47 2.81 5.09
C GLY A 43 12.35 1.83 6.26
N HIS A 44 11.19 1.69 6.90
CA HIS A 44 10.94 0.66 7.91
C HIS A 44 10.48 -0.66 7.26
N SER A 45 10.86 -1.78 7.87
CA SER A 45 10.48 -3.13 7.43
C SER A 45 9.14 -3.61 8.02
N ALA A 46 8.62 -2.91 9.02
CA ALA A 46 7.40 -3.25 9.73
C ALA A 46 6.49 -2.02 9.89
N SER A 47 5.20 -2.27 10.07
CA SER A 47 4.22 -1.24 10.35
C SER A 47 4.60 -0.43 11.59
N THR A 48 4.46 0.89 11.48
CA THR A 48 4.70 1.88 12.53
C THR A 48 3.40 2.48 13.03
N GLY A 49 2.29 1.75 12.91
CA GLY A 49 0.96 2.20 13.28
C GLY A 49 -0.08 1.91 12.20
N CYS A 50 -1.27 2.48 12.36
CA CYS A 50 -2.40 2.20 11.47
C CYS A 50 -3.35 3.39 11.43
N LEU A 51 -4.33 3.35 10.53
CA LEU A 51 -5.42 4.31 10.54
C LEU A 51 -6.46 3.95 11.61
N ASN A 52 -6.90 4.96 12.36
CA ASN A 52 -8.05 4.86 13.24
C ASN A 52 -9.37 5.10 12.48
N ASP A 53 -10.48 5.10 13.22
CA ASP A 53 -11.85 5.27 12.69
C ASP A 53 -12.12 6.66 12.12
N GLN A 54 -11.23 7.62 12.37
CA GLN A 54 -11.23 8.96 11.80
C GLN A 54 -10.31 9.12 10.59
N GLY A 55 -9.64 8.04 10.15
CA GLY A 55 -8.68 8.09 9.04
C GLY A 55 -7.35 8.74 9.39
N LEU A 56 -7.05 8.89 10.69
CA LEU A 56 -5.79 9.44 11.18
C LEU A 56 -4.79 8.32 11.48
N TRP A 57 -3.51 8.56 11.17
CA TRP A 57 -2.43 7.68 11.59
C TRP A 57 -2.26 7.75 13.11
N THR A 58 -2.31 6.59 13.74
CA THR A 58 -2.11 6.41 15.17
C THR A 58 -1.14 5.28 15.48
N VAL A 59 -0.41 5.43 16.59
CA VAL A 59 0.36 4.36 17.26
C VAL A 59 -0.30 3.90 18.56
N LYS A 60 -1.35 4.62 19.00
CA LYS A 60 -2.09 4.35 20.23
C LYS A 60 -3.45 3.74 19.92
N GLY A 61 -3.79 2.65 20.61
CA GLY A 61 -5.12 2.03 20.51
C GLY A 61 -5.26 1.03 19.37
N ALA A 62 -6.50 0.56 19.19
CA ALA A 62 -6.82 -0.45 18.19
C ALA A 62 -6.93 0.18 16.80
N CYS A 63 -6.34 -0.48 15.81
CA CYS A 63 -6.54 -0.15 14.41
C CYS A 63 -8.02 -0.26 14.05
N ALA A 64 -8.52 0.68 13.25
CA ALA A 64 -9.87 0.58 12.74
C ALA A 64 -9.98 -0.57 11.74
N SER A 65 -11.15 -1.19 11.75
CA SER A 65 -11.55 -2.14 10.71
C SER A 65 -12.13 -1.38 9.53
N PHE A 66 -11.72 -1.78 8.34
CA PHE A 66 -12.18 -1.23 7.07
C PHE A 66 -12.68 -2.36 6.17
N GLU A 67 -13.64 -2.05 5.31
CA GLU A 67 -14.18 -2.93 4.28
C GLU A 67 -13.85 -2.34 2.90
N GLY A 68 -13.10 -3.10 2.11
CA GLY A 68 -12.93 -2.83 0.69
C GLY A 68 -14.04 -3.49 -0.12
N ASN A 69 -14.69 -2.76 -1.02
CA ASN A 69 -15.80 -3.33 -1.81
C ASN A 69 -15.35 -4.04 -3.11
N GLY A 70 -14.04 -4.11 -3.38
CA GLY A 70 -13.49 -4.70 -4.61
C GLY A 70 -13.71 -3.86 -5.88
N GLN A 71 -14.31 -2.67 -5.76
CA GLN A 71 -14.63 -1.75 -6.86
C GLN A 71 -14.04 -0.34 -6.63
N GLY A 72 -13.18 -0.21 -5.64
CA GLY A 72 -12.46 1.02 -5.29
C GLY A 72 -13.00 1.73 -4.07
N GLY A 73 -14.18 1.36 -3.57
CA GLY A 73 -14.70 1.88 -2.32
C GLY A 73 -13.97 1.27 -1.12
N LEU A 74 -13.67 2.11 -0.14
CA LEU A 74 -13.09 1.74 1.14
C LEU A 74 -13.86 2.47 2.24
N GLY A 75 -14.33 1.76 3.26
CA GLY A 75 -15.11 2.36 4.34
C GLY A 75 -14.87 1.67 5.67
N SER A 76 -15.32 2.30 6.75
CA SER A 76 -15.38 1.77 8.11
C SER A 76 -16.82 1.82 8.63
N ASP A 77 -17.04 1.39 9.87
CA ASP A 77 -18.37 1.44 10.51
C ASP A 77 -18.95 2.86 10.62
N VAL A 78 -18.10 3.89 10.56
CA VAL A 78 -18.49 5.30 10.76
C VAL A 78 -18.52 6.11 9.46
N GLY A 79 -18.11 5.54 8.32
CA GLY A 79 -18.20 6.22 7.03
C GLY A 79 -17.23 5.70 5.97
N TYR A 80 -17.20 6.39 4.83
CA TYR A 80 -16.33 6.10 3.70
C TYR A 80 -15.01 6.85 3.82
N VAL A 81 -13.92 6.18 3.44
CA VAL A 81 -12.58 6.76 3.33
C VAL A 81 -12.49 7.50 1.99
N ILE A 82 -12.36 8.83 2.05
CA ILE A 82 -12.22 9.67 0.86
C ILE A 82 -11.02 10.60 1.01
N LEU A 83 -10.72 11.32 -0.08
CA LEU A 83 -9.83 12.47 -0.03
C LEU A 83 -10.63 13.78 -0.03
N ASP A 84 -10.26 14.70 0.85
CA ASP A 84 -10.76 16.08 0.79
C ASP A 84 -10.11 16.86 -0.38
N SER A 85 -10.50 18.12 -0.60
CA SER A 85 -9.96 18.95 -1.69
C SER A 85 -8.45 19.21 -1.61
N SER A 86 -7.84 18.95 -0.46
CA SER A 86 -6.41 19.10 -0.21
C SER A 86 -5.67 17.76 -0.25
N SER A 87 -6.32 16.69 -0.72
CA SER A 87 -5.78 15.33 -0.74
C SER A 87 -5.51 14.73 0.64
N SER A 88 -6.18 15.21 1.68
CA SER A 88 -6.10 14.61 3.03
C SER A 88 -7.08 13.45 3.15
N ILE A 89 -6.67 12.38 3.82
CA ILE A 89 -7.58 11.28 4.15
C ILE A 89 -8.60 11.76 5.18
N VAL A 90 -9.88 11.61 4.87
CA VAL A 90 -10.99 11.92 5.77
C VAL A 90 -12.06 10.84 5.71
N ILE A 91 -12.86 10.75 6.77
CA ILE A 91 -13.99 9.84 6.88
C ILE A 91 -15.29 10.64 6.77
N THR A 92 -16.21 10.21 5.89
CA THR A 92 -17.48 10.89 5.67
C THR A 92 -18.65 9.92 5.54
N THR A 93 -19.84 10.34 5.95
CA THR A 93 -21.09 9.57 5.79
C THR A 93 -21.81 9.89 4.48
N GLY A 94 -21.42 10.95 3.76
CA GLY A 94 -22.16 11.46 2.61
C GLY A 94 -21.70 10.92 1.26
N THR A 95 -20.41 11.08 0.94
CA THR A 95 -19.85 10.68 -0.36
C THR A 95 -19.14 9.34 -0.24
N TRP A 96 -19.50 8.40 -1.11
CA TRP A 96 -19.14 7.00 -0.93
C TRP A 96 -17.95 6.51 -1.76
N SER A 97 -17.28 7.37 -2.53
CA SER A 97 -16.27 6.87 -3.46
C SER A 97 -15.10 7.80 -3.72
N THR A 98 -13.93 7.19 -3.59
CA THR A 98 -12.65 7.54 -4.19
C THR A 98 -12.14 6.23 -4.79
N ALA A 99 -11.54 6.21 -5.97
CA ALA A 99 -11.05 4.97 -6.57
C ALA A 99 -9.76 4.50 -5.88
N TRP A 100 -9.89 3.75 -4.78
CA TRP A 100 -8.78 3.15 -4.06
C TRP A 100 -8.28 1.89 -4.77
N VAL A 101 -6.96 1.78 -4.88
CA VAL A 101 -6.27 0.60 -5.42
C VAL A 101 -4.98 0.35 -4.66
N GLY A 102 -4.48 -0.87 -4.71
CA GLY A 102 -3.18 -1.24 -4.18
C GLY A 102 -2.55 -2.36 -4.99
N THR A 103 -1.30 -2.64 -4.68
CA THR A 103 -0.50 -3.69 -5.29
C THR A 103 -0.63 -4.97 -4.48
N HIS A 104 -1.10 -6.02 -5.13
CA HIS A 104 -1.24 -7.36 -4.58
C HIS A 104 -0.04 -8.23 -4.99
N ILE A 105 0.37 -9.12 -4.10
CA ILE A 105 1.39 -10.14 -4.38
C ILE A 105 0.72 -11.52 -4.30
N ASN A 106 0.93 -12.37 -5.32
CA ASN A 106 0.60 -13.81 -5.30
C ASN A 106 -0.85 -14.17 -4.94
N GLN A 107 -1.86 -13.56 -5.59
CA GLN A 107 -3.29 -13.74 -5.27
C GLN A 107 -3.69 -13.42 -3.82
N GLY A 108 -2.77 -12.86 -3.01
CA GLY A 108 -3.05 -12.37 -1.68
C GLY A 108 -4.05 -11.22 -1.70
N ARG A 109 -4.81 -11.08 -0.61
CA ARG A 109 -5.79 -10.00 -0.47
C ARG A 109 -5.21 -8.74 0.17
N ASP A 110 -3.97 -8.80 0.62
CA ASP A 110 -3.24 -7.63 1.06
C ASP A 110 -2.92 -6.73 -0.13
N ALA A 111 -3.24 -5.45 0.00
CA ALA A 111 -2.99 -4.42 -1.00
C ALA A 111 -1.94 -3.46 -0.45
N ALA A 112 -0.68 -3.66 -0.84
CA ALA A 112 0.42 -2.77 -0.49
C ALA A 112 0.39 -1.50 -1.34
N TRP A 113 1.06 -0.44 -0.88
CA TRP A 113 1.19 0.83 -1.63
C TRP A 113 -0.16 1.40 -2.06
N LEU A 114 -1.10 1.46 -1.11
CA LEU A 114 -2.44 2.00 -1.38
C LEU A 114 -2.36 3.39 -1.98
N GLN A 115 -3.16 3.57 -3.01
CA GLN A 115 -3.28 4.76 -3.84
C GLN A 115 -4.75 5.09 -4.04
N ALA A 116 -5.03 6.36 -4.25
CA ALA A 116 -6.36 6.89 -4.45
C ALA A 116 -6.42 7.76 -5.71
N GLN A 117 -7.47 7.57 -6.50
CA GLN A 117 -7.73 8.32 -7.75
C GLN A 117 -6.62 8.18 -8.82
N ILE A 118 -6.05 6.98 -8.99
CA ILE A 118 -5.04 6.72 -10.04
C ILE A 118 -5.57 7.13 -11.42
N GLY A 119 -4.74 7.86 -12.19
CA GLY A 119 -5.06 8.30 -13.55
C GLY A 119 -5.82 9.63 -13.62
N THR A 120 -6.26 10.16 -12.47
CA THR A 120 -6.90 11.48 -12.36
C THR A 120 -5.83 12.50 -11.98
N THR A 121 -5.09 13.00 -12.96
CA THR A 121 -4.14 14.10 -12.75
C THR A 121 -4.83 15.43 -13.08
N GLY A 122 -4.90 16.36 -12.12
CA GLY A 122 -5.63 17.63 -12.27
C GLY A 122 -6.05 18.23 -10.92
N ALA A 123 -7.16 18.98 -10.91
CA ALA A 123 -7.71 19.60 -9.69
C ALA A 123 -8.39 18.60 -8.73
N ALA A 124 -8.55 17.34 -9.14
CA ALA A 124 -9.11 16.31 -8.29
C ALA A 124 -8.07 15.84 -7.24
N PRO A 125 -8.48 15.61 -5.99
CA PRO A 125 -7.56 15.19 -4.95
C PRO A 125 -7.10 13.75 -5.16
N TRP A 126 -5.80 13.51 -5.09
CA TRP A 126 -5.19 12.20 -5.36
C TRP A 126 -4.11 11.90 -4.32
N GLY A 127 -3.75 10.63 -4.14
CA GLY A 127 -2.73 10.25 -3.16
C GLY A 127 -2.10 8.90 -3.39
N GLY A 128 -0.93 8.71 -2.77
CA GLY A 128 -0.10 7.51 -2.90
C GLY A 128 0.85 7.54 -4.11
N PRO A 129 1.73 6.52 -4.26
CA PRO A 129 1.95 5.40 -3.34
C PRO A 129 2.72 5.80 -2.07
N LEU A 130 3.22 7.04 -2.04
CA LEU A 130 3.80 7.69 -0.87
C LEU A 130 2.79 8.69 -0.29
N TRP A 131 2.70 8.73 1.03
CA TRP A 131 1.82 9.63 1.79
C TRP A 131 2.66 10.47 2.75
N TYR A 132 2.13 11.62 3.13
CA TYR A 132 2.87 12.63 3.86
C TYR A 132 2.12 13.04 5.13
N ALA A 133 2.88 13.25 6.20
CA ALA A 133 2.40 13.72 7.49
C ALA A 133 3.30 14.86 7.97
N ASN A 134 2.78 15.76 8.80
CA ASN A 134 3.58 16.85 9.37
C ASN A 134 4.46 16.37 10.54
N ALA A 135 4.14 15.21 11.11
CA ALA A 135 4.87 14.58 12.20
C ALA A 135 4.55 13.07 12.24
N GLN A 136 5.32 12.32 13.02
CA GLN A 136 4.94 10.97 13.44
C GLN A 136 4.06 11.08 14.70
N PRO A 137 2.96 10.31 14.80
CA PRO A 137 2.16 10.26 16.03
C PRO A 137 2.96 9.64 17.19
N ASP A 138 2.54 9.99 18.40
CA ASP A 138 3.02 9.39 19.65
C ASP A 138 1.85 8.78 20.45
N ASP A 139 2.12 8.32 21.66
CA ASP A 139 1.10 7.72 22.53
C ASP A 139 -0.01 8.70 22.98
N THR A 140 0.10 9.97 22.61
CA THR A 140 -0.85 11.04 22.97
C THR A 140 -1.51 11.71 21.77
N SER A 141 -1.01 11.52 20.55
CA SER A 141 -1.45 12.24 19.35
C SER A 141 -1.79 11.30 18.18
N ASN A 142 -2.68 11.76 17.31
CA ASN A 142 -2.97 11.13 16.01
C ASN A 142 -2.65 12.16 14.92
N VAL A 143 -2.23 11.72 13.74
CA VAL A 143 -1.76 12.61 12.67
C VAL A 143 -2.50 12.35 11.37
N ALA A 144 -2.86 13.43 10.67
CA ALA A 144 -3.49 13.35 9.36
C ALA A 144 -2.46 12.95 8.28
N LEU A 145 -2.91 12.14 7.32
CA LEU A 145 -2.11 11.79 6.14
C LEU A 145 -2.63 12.53 4.90
N ASN A 146 -1.69 13.00 4.09
CA ASN A 146 -1.96 13.75 2.87
C ASN A 146 -1.31 13.06 1.66
N GLY A 147 -2.01 13.06 0.53
CA GLY A 147 -1.52 12.50 -0.72
C GLY A 147 -0.47 13.37 -1.42
N HIS A 148 -0.40 14.66 -1.09
CA HIS A 148 0.57 15.61 -1.62
C HIS A 148 1.67 15.88 -0.60
N SER A 149 2.88 16.15 -1.11
CA SER A 149 4.00 16.54 -0.27
C SER A 149 3.69 17.85 0.44
N ILE A 150 3.97 17.87 1.75
CA ILE A 150 3.95 19.08 2.57
C ILE A 150 5.38 19.36 3.06
N THR A 151 5.66 20.62 3.41
CA THR A 151 6.98 21.03 3.91
C THR A 151 7.35 20.27 5.18
N ASP A 152 8.61 19.84 5.29
CA ASP A 152 9.15 19.08 6.42
C ASP A 152 8.37 17.80 6.75
N SER A 153 7.86 17.12 5.71
CA SER A 153 6.99 15.96 5.87
C SER A 153 7.72 14.68 6.29
N VAL A 154 7.06 13.94 7.16
CA VAL A 154 7.27 12.51 7.39
C VAL A 154 6.61 11.75 6.24
N GLN A 155 7.35 10.82 5.65
CA GLN A 155 6.88 10.03 4.51
C GLN A 155 6.49 8.62 4.96
N VAL A 156 5.33 8.14 4.54
CA VAL A 156 4.81 6.82 4.90
C VAL A 156 4.21 6.10 3.68
N THR A 157 4.11 4.79 3.75
CA THR A 157 3.30 3.99 2.82
C THR A 157 2.11 3.40 3.56
N LEU A 158 1.05 3.11 2.81
CA LEU A 158 -0.17 2.50 3.31
C LEU A 158 -0.33 1.10 2.76
N THR A 159 -0.74 0.16 3.60
CA THR A 159 -1.06 -1.22 3.22
C THR A 159 -2.43 -1.60 3.76
N PHE A 160 -3.33 -2.05 2.89
CA PHE A 160 -4.54 -2.73 3.32
C PHE A 160 -4.14 -4.17 3.68
N ASN A 161 -4.18 -4.49 4.97
CA ASN A 161 -3.92 -5.83 5.48
C ASN A 161 -5.27 -6.54 5.67
N SER A 162 -5.58 -7.48 4.79
CA SER A 162 -6.89 -8.15 4.78
C SER A 162 -6.97 -9.19 5.89
N THR A 163 -8.12 -9.25 6.55
CA THR A 163 -8.44 -10.33 7.52
C THR A 163 -9.29 -11.43 6.87
N PHE A 164 -9.56 -11.33 5.57
CA PHE A 164 -10.31 -12.34 4.84
C PHE A 164 -9.48 -13.63 4.73
N VAL A 165 -9.94 -14.68 5.41
CA VAL A 165 -9.40 -16.03 5.27
C VAL A 165 -10.21 -16.73 4.19
N SER A 166 -9.58 -17.09 3.07
CA SER A 166 -10.24 -17.95 2.08
C SER A 166 -10.45 -19.34 2.68
N SER A 167 -11.70 -19.71 2.90
CA SER A 167 -12.12 -21.08 3.26
C SER A 167 -11.96 -22.05 2.10
#